data_AF-A0A7K6FYT3-F1
#
_entry.id   AF-A0A7K6FYT3-F1
#
_cell.length_a   1.000
_cell.length_b   1.000
_cell.length_c   1.000
_cell.angle_alpha   90.00
_cell.angle_beta   90.00
_cell.angle_gamma   90.00
#
_symmetry.space_group_name_H-M   'P 1'
#
loop_
_entity.id
_entity.type
_entity.pdbx_description
1 polymer ?
#
loop_
_entity_poly.entity_id
_entity_poly.type
_entity_poly.pdbx_seq_one_letter_code
_entity_poly.pdbx_strand_id
1 'polypeptide(L)'
;LSVSFSSGVTSDVTWDESLLVGLEGALLGCAYYLLSCRSCGLTVGFILYSSGSDLAYLRGLFCFFKDSIICYVLKSQIIIEASKVNFPAVTLKE
;
A
#
# COMPACT_ATOMS: atom_id res chain seq x y z
N LEU A 1 -10.00 9.24 3.03
CA LEU A 1 -8.83 8.43 2.61
C LEU A 1 -9.23 6.97 2.67
N SER A 2 -9.27 6.28 1.55
CA SER A 2 -9.64 4.85 1.48
C SER A 2 -8.38 4.03 1.26
N VAL A 3 -7.78 3.52 2.34
CA VAL A 3 -6.53 2.77 2.31
C VAL A 3 -6.63 1.46 3.09
N SER A 4 -5.86 0.47 2.67
CA SER A 4 -5.59 -0.74 3.46
C SER A 4 -4.20 -0.64 4.06
N PHE A 5 -4.01 -1.11 5.29
CA PHE A 5 -2.70 -1.04 5.96
C PHE A 5 -2.15 -2.43 6.29
N SER A 6 -0.83 -2.55 6.22
CA SER A 6 -0.09 -3.74 6.64
C SER A 6 1.12 -3.35 7.49
N SER A 7 1.51 -4.23 8.43
CA SER A 7 2.75 -4.11 9.19
C SER A 7 3.98 -4.62 8.42
N GLY A 8 3.78 -5.35 7.32
CA GLY A 8 4.85 -5.91 6.52
C GLY A 8 4.43 -6.14 5.06
N VAL A 9 5.43 -6.16 4.18
CA VAL A 9 5.26 -6.33 2.73
C VAL A 9 6.36 -7.25 2.19
N THR A 10 6.15 -7.83 1.01
CA THR A 10 7.20 -8.57 0.30
C THR A 10 8.17 -7.59 -0.37
N SER A 11 9.26 -8.12 -0.94
CA SER A 11 10.21 -7.33 -1.73
C SER A 11 9.59 -6.70 -2.99
N ASP A 12 8.41 -7.15 -3.42
CA ASP A 12 7.71 -6.63 -4.60
C ASP A 12 7.15 -5.23 -4.40
N VAL A 13 7.09 -4.76 -3.14
CA VAL A 13 6.79 -3.38 -2.79
C VAL A 13 8.08 -2.68 -2.40
N THR A 14 8.35 -1.56 -3.06
CA THR A 14 9.51 -0.70 -2.80
C THR A 14 9.03 0.67 -2.37
N TRP A 15 9.84 1.41 -1.61
CA TRP A 15 9.57 2.83 -1.35
C TRP A 15 10.59 3.73 -2.05
N ASP A 16 10.16 4.92 -2.43
CA ASP A 16 11.06 5.99 -2.86
C ASP A 16 11.77 6.59 -1.64
N GLU A 17 13.07 6.86 -1.74
CA GLU A 17 13.85 7.54 -0.68
C GLU A 17 13.52 9.04 -0.60
N SER A 18 12.84 9.58 -1.60
CA SER A 18 12.39 10.96 -1.66
C SER A 18 11.21 11.19 -0.71
N LEU A 19 11.44 11.95 0.35
CA LEU A 19 10.39 12.35 1.28
C LEU A 19 9.51 13.43 0.64
N LEU A 20 8.21 13.15 0.50
CA LEU A 20 7.21 14.07 -0.05
C LEU A 20 6.40 14.74 1.06
N VAL A 21 5.80 15.89 0.75
CA VAL A 21 4.90 16.62 1.64
C VAL A 21 3.53 16.75 0.98
N GLY A 22 2.48 16.37 1.71
CA GLY A 22 1.11 16.51 1.25
C GLY A 22 0.69 17.97 1.29
N LEU A 23 0.49 18.56 0.11
CA LEU A 23 0.09 19.96 -0.03
C LEU A 23 -1.43 20.14 -0.05
N GLU A 24 -2.20 19.07 -0.28
CA GLU A 24 -3.65 19.08 -0.41
C GLU A 24 -4.28 17.75 0.01
N GLY A 25 -5.61 17.77 0.17
CA GLY A 25 -6.41 16.57 0.41
C GLY A 25 -6.15 15.90 1.76
N ALA A 26 -6.34 14.58 1.80
CA ALA A 26 -6.31 13.83 3.06
C ALA A 26 -4.92 13.71 3.70
N LEU A 27 -3.85 14.04 2.96
CA LEU A 27 -2.47 14.03 3.44
C LEU A 27 -1.93 15.44 3.70
N LEU A 28 -2.78 16.47 3.67
CA LEU A 28 -2.38 17.86 3.91
C LEU A 28 -1.55 17.98 5.20
N GLY A 29 -0.34 18.53 5.07
CA GLY A 29 0.59 18.73 6.19
C GLY A 29 1.32 17.47 6.66
N CYS A 30 1.13 16.32 6.01
CA CYS A 30 1.87 15.10 6.32
C CYS A 30 3.14 14.99 5.45
N ALA A 31 4.17 14.35 6.00
CA ALA A 31 5.36 13.95 5.24
C ALA A 31 5.35 12.43 5.06
N TYR A 32 5.64 11.94 3.86
CA TYR A 32 5.49 10.52 3.52
C TYR A 32 6.42 10.07 2.40
N TYR A 33 6.69 8.77 2.35
CA TYR A 33 7.35 8.10 1.23
C TYR A 33 6.31 7.41 0.35
N LEU A 34 6.50 7.41 -0.97
CA LEU A 34 5.63 6.65 -1.89
C LEU A 34 6.02 5.18 -1.91
N LEU A 35 5.02 4.32 -2.03
CA LEU A 35 5.17 2.89 -2.28
C LEU A 35 4.88 2.60 -3.75
N SER A 36 5.77 1.85 -4.39
CA SER A 36 5.65 1.43 -5.79
C SER A 36 5.82 -0.07 -5.93
N CYS A 37 5.05 -0.66 -6.84
CA CYS A 37 5.23 -2.05 -7.25
C CYS A 37 6.51 -2.19 -8.06
N ARG A 38 7.42 -3.08 -7.66
CA ARG A 38 8.71 -3.32 -8.32
C ARG A 38 8.54 -3.78 -9.78
N SER A 39 7.49 -4.54 -10.07
CA SER A 39 7.29 -5.17 -11.39
C SER A 39 6.75 -4.20 -12.43
N CYS A 40 5.74 -3.39 -12.08
CA CYS A 40 5.09 -2.47 -13.03
C CYS A 40 5.42 -0.98 -12.79
N GLY A 41 6.11 -0.65 -11.71
CA GLY A 41 6.48 0.73 -11.35
C GLY A 41 5.33 1.60 -10.86
N LEU A 42 4.09 1.12 -10.89
CA LEU A 42 2.91 1.88 -10.46
C LEU A 42 2.98 2.18 -8.95
N THR A 43 2.60 3.40 -8.59
CA THR A 43 2.39 3.79 -7.20
C THR A 43 1.19 3.01 -6.64
N VAL A 44 1.43 2.30 -5.54
CA VAL A 44 0.42 1.48 -4.86
C VAL A 44 0.05 2.02 -3.49
N GLY A 45 0.79 2.99 -2.95
CA GLY A 45 0.54 3.49 -1.60
C GLY A 45 1.60 4.47 -1.09
N PHE A 46 1.70 4.59 0.24
CA PHE A 46 2.64 5.44 0.95
C PHE A 46 2.96 4.92 2.36
N ILE A 47 4.01 5.46 2.97
CA ILE A 47 4.33 5.32 4.40
C ILE A 47 4.39 6.72 5.01
N LEU A 48 3.61 6.97 6.06
CA LEU A 48 3.69 8.22 6.80
C LEU A 48 4.97 8.28 7.64
N TYR A 49 5.77 9.31 7.40
CA TYR A 49 6.91 9.69 8.21
C TYR A 49 6.48 10.65 9.33
N SER A 50 5.74 11.71 8.97
CA SER A 50 5.18 12.68 9.91
C SER A 50 3.72 12.97 9.57
N SER A 51 2.90 13.21 10.59
CA SER A 51 1.48 13.47 10.42
C SER A 51 0.90 14.24 11.60
N GLY A 52 -0.26 14.87 11.38
CA GLY A 52 -1.10 15.37 12.46
C GLY A 52 -1.65 14.24 13.34
N SER A 53 -2.30 14.61 14.46
CA SER A 53 -2.92 13.69 15.42
C SER A 53 -3.86 12.67 14.75
N ASP A 54 -4.60 13.13 13.76
CA ASP A 54 -5.69 12.37 13.15
C ASP A 54 -5.20 11.20 12.30
N LEU A 55 -3.93 11.21 11.90
CA LEU A 55 -3.28 10.15 11.14
C LEU A 55 -2.06 9.55 11.86
N ALA A 56 -1.82 9.95 13.11
CA ALA A 56 -0.65 9.53 13.88
C ALA A 56 -0.56 8.00 14.07
N TYR A 57 -1.70 7.31 14.05
CA TYR A 57 -1.80 5.85 14.16
C TYR A 57 -1.38 5.11 12.89
N LEU A 58 -1.25 5.79 11.76
CA LEU A 58 -0.80 5.23 10.48
C LEU A 58 0.72 5.35 10.27
N ARG A 59 1.44 6.06 11.15
CA ARG A 59 2.90 6.25 11.03
C ARG A 59 3.64 4.93 11.08
N GLY A 60 4.57 4.75 10.14
CA GLY A 60 5.36 3.52 9.99
C GLY A 60 4.59 2.32 9.42
N LEU A 61 3.30 2.45 9.09
CA LEU A 61 2.53 1.40 8.42
C LEU A 61 2.59 1.56 6.90
N PHE A 62 2.56 0.44 6.18
CA PHE A 62 2.41 0.43 4.74
C PHE A 62 0.94 0.69 4.38
N CYS A 63 0.63 1.87 3.85
CA CYS A 63 -0.72 2.28 3.51
C CYS A 63 -0.94 2.18 1.99
N PHE A 64 -1.78 1.24 1.55
CA PHE A 64 -2.08 0.99 0.15
C PHE A 64 -3.36 1.67 -0.30
N PHE A 65 -3.34 2.29 -1.48
CA PHE A 65 -4.54 2.80 -2.12
C PHE A 65 -5.46 1.64 -2.48
N LYS A 66 -6.73 1.74 -2.07
CA LYS A 66 -7.72 0.67 -2.27
C LYS A 66 -7.88 0.29 -3.75
N ASP A 67 -7.74 1.27 -4.64
CA ASP A 67 -7.88 1.06 -6.10
C ASP A 67 -6.62 0.50 -6.76
N SER A 68 -5.51 0.38 -6.02
CA SER A 68 -4.23 -0.13 -6.52
C SER A 68 -3.91 -1.56 -6.06
N ILE A 69 -4.77 -2.17 -5.24
CA ILE A 69 -4.55 -3.53 -4.71
C ILE A 69 -5.83 -4.37 -4.78
N ILE A 70 -5.65 -5.69 -4.82
CA ILE A 70 -6.75 -6.65 -4.72
C ILE A 70 -6.57 -7.44 -3.43
N CYS A 71 -7.58 -7.42 -2.57
CA CYS A 71 -7.59 -8.18 -1.33
C CYS A 71 -8.27 -9.54 -1.54
N TYR A 72 -7.59 -10.60 -1.16
CA TYR A 72 -8.14 -11.95 -1.17
C TYR A 72 -8.32 -12.46 0.26
N VAL A 73 -9.52 -12.93 0.59
CA VAL A 73 -9.78 -13.59 1.87
C VAL A 73 -9.65 -15.10 1.65
N LEU A 74 -8.64 -15.70 2.26
CA LEU A 74 -8.43 -17.14 2.21
C LEU A 74 -9.42 -17.83 3.16
N LYS A 75 -10.09 -18.89 2.67
CA LYS A 75 -11.04 -19.67 3.48
C LYS A 75 -10.37 -20.53 4.55
N SER A 76 -9.10 -20.85 4.36
CA SER A 76 -8.33 -21.73 5.23
C SER A 76 -6.91 -21.18 5.38
N GLN A 77 -6.31 -21.39 6.56
CA GLN A 77 -4.94 -20.97 6.87
C GLN A 77 -3.95 -22.09 6.48
N ILE A 78 -3.87 -22.42 5.20
CA ILE A 78 -2.99 -23.46 4.66
C ILE A 78 -1.92 -22.79 3.80
N ILE A 79 -0.66 -23.16 4.00
CA ILE A 79 0.43 -22.74 3.11
C ILE A 79 0.30 -23.52 1.81
N ILE A 80 0.16 -22.81 0.70
CA ILE A 80 0.07 -23.38 -0.65
C ILE A 80 1.07 -22.69 -1.55
N GLU A 81 1.67 -23.43 -2.48
CA GLU A 81 2.56 -22.84 -3.49
C GLU A 81 1.79 -21.81 -4.31
N ALA A 82 2.40 -20.64 -4.53
CA ALA A 82 1.81 -19.57 -5.33
C ALA A 82 1.41 -20.04 -6.74
N SER A 83 2.17 -20.96 -7.35
CA SER A 83 1.87 -21.56 -8.65
C SER A 83 0.58 -22.38 -8.67
N LYS A 84 0.11 -22.84 -7.51
CA LYS A 84 -1.14 -23.60 -7.34
C LYS A 84 -2.33 -22.71 -7.00
N VAL A 85 -2.10 -21.40 -6.83
CA VAL A 85 -3.16 -20.43 -6.58
C VAL A 85 -3.50 -19.74 -7.89
N ASN A 86 -4.73 -19.94 -8.37
CA ASN A 86 -5.23 -19.21 -9.51
C ASN A 86 -6.09 -18.05 -9.00
N PHE A 87 -5.54 -16.84 -9.06
CA PHE A 87 -6.32 -15.64 -8.80
C PHE A 87 -7.06 -15.25 -10.08
N PRO A 88 -8.40 -15.08 -10.07
CA PRO A 88 -9.10 -14.60 -11.23
C PRO A 88 -8.47 -13.27 -11.66
N ALA A 89 -8.18 -13.12 -12.95
CA ALA A 89 -7.66 -11.88 -13.49
C ALA A 89 -8.73 -10.79 -13.29
N VAL A 90 -8.54 -9.99 -12.24
CA VAL A 90 -9.30 -8.76 -12.04
C VAL A 90 -8.40 -7.65 -12.55
N THR A 91 -8.74 -7.08 -13.69
CA THR A 91 -8.08 -5.85 -14.16
C THR A 91 -8.39 -4.76 -13.14
N LEU A 92 -7.35 -4.19 -12.53
CA LEU A 92 -7.47 -2.90 -11.86
C LEU A 92 -8.00 -1.94 -12.94
N LYS A 93 -9.12 -1.27 -12.67
CA LYS A 93 -9.67 -0.29 -13.61
C LYS A 93 -8.64 0.84 -13.74
N GLU A 94 -8.26 1.15 -14.97
CA GLU A 94 -7.46 2.34 -15.30
C GLU A 94 -8.14 3.62 -14.79
#